data_AF-A0A1B6C4V3-F1
#
_entry.id   AF-A0A1B6C4V3-F1
#
_cell.length_a   1.000
_cell.length_b   1.000
_cell.length_c   1.000
_cell.angle_alpha   90.00
_cell.angle_beta   90.00
_cell.angle_gamma   90.00
#
_symmetry.space_group_name_H-M   'P 1'
#
loop_
_entity.id
_entity.type
_entity.pdbx_description
1 polymer ?
#
loop_
_entity_poly.entity_id
_entity_poly.type
_entity_poly.pdbx_seq_one_letter_code
_entity_poly.pdbx_strand_id
1 'polypeptide(L)'
;FKVSKVQSKSRQFKENWYKEFSWVEYSPILDAAFCFPCRLFCHHKSGRGEDSFTKTGMKNWKKGLEKFRVHEKSEMHLKAIQFLSEYRKPGMSVADALSSAHTKKVQTNRKYLK
;
A
#
# COMPACT_ATOMS: atom_id res chain seq x y z
N PHE A 1 -26.63 -8.45 38.75
CA PHE A 1 -25.48 -9.22 38.27
C PHE A 1 -24.30 -8.29 38.09
N LYS A 2 -23.18 -8.56 38.78
CA LYS A 2 -21.96 -7.73 38.74
C LYS A 2 -21.29 -7.90 37.38
N VAL A 3 -21.10 -6.81 36.63
CA VAL A 3 -20.20 -6.81 35.47
C VAL A 3 -18.85 -6.30 35.95
N SER A 4 -17.93 -7.23 36.10
CA SER A 4 -16.53 -6.98 36.46
C SER A 4 -15.84 -6.19 35.35
N LYS A 5 -15.22 -5.09 35.76
CA LYS A 5 -14.37 -4.21 34.94
C LYS A 5 -13.16 -4.97 34.41
N VAL A 6 -13.22 -5.49 33.19
CA VAL A 6 -12.03 -5.91 32.45
C VAL A 6 -11.47 -4.67 31.77
N GLN A 7 -10.33 -4.16 32.25
CA GLN A 7 -9.48 -3.23 31.50
C GLN A 7 -8.95 -3.98 30.26
N SER A 8 -9.79 -4.10 29.25
CA SER A 8 -9.44 -4.69 27.96
C SER A 8 -8.60 -3.66 27.21
N LYS A 9 -7.26 -3.82 27.22
CA LYS A 9 -6.42 -3.18 26.21
C LYS A 9 -6.97 -3.64 24.85
N SER A 10 -7.70 -2.76 24.16
CA SER A 10 -8.52 -3.16 23.01
C SER A 10 -7.64 -3.87 21.97
N ARG A 11 -7.95 -5.15 21.74
CA ARG A 11 -7.36 -5.98 20.69
C ARG A 11 -8.24 -5.82 19.46
N GLN A 12 -8.37 -4.60 18.99
CA GLN A 12 -9.23 -4.24 17.88
C GLN A 12 -8.52 -3.19 17.05
N PHE A 13 -8.89 -3.10 15.78
CA PHE A 13 -8.49 -1.98 14.95
C PHE A 13 -8.92 -0.65 15.60
N LYS A 14 -8.05 0.36 15.55
CA LYS A 14 -8.35 1.68 16.11
C LYS A 14 -8.50 2.70 15.00
N GLU A 15 -9.59 3.45 15.01
CA GLU A 15 -9.89 4.46 13.99
C GLU A 15 -8.79 5.53 13.88
N ASN A 16 -8.13 5.89 14.99
CA ASN A 16 -7.03 6.83 14.97
C ASN A 16 -5.83 6.37 14.11
N TRP A 17 -5.72 5.07 13.81
CA TRP A 17 -4.69 4.55 12.91
C TRP A 17 -4.88 5.02 11.48
N TYR A 18 -6.09 5.37 11.04
CA TYR A 18 -6.29 5.99 9.72
C TYR A 18 -5.60 7.35 9.59
N LYS A 19 -5.49 8.09 10.69
CA LYS A 19 -4.82 9.41 10.71
C LYS A 19 -3.30 9.27 10.59
N GLU A 20 -2.74 8.22 11.18
CA GLU A 20 -1.29 7.95 11.15
C GLU A 20 -0.87 7.19 9.89
N PHE A 21 -1.72 6.29 9.38
CA PHE A 21 -1.42 5.40 8.26
C PHE A 21 -2.51 5.49 7.18
N SER A 22 -2.41 6.49 6.31
CA SER A 22 -3.40 6.78 5.26
C SER A 22 -3.55 5.67 4.20
N TRP A 23 -2.62 4.73 4.15
CA TRP A 23 -2.63 3.57 3.25
C TRP A 23 -3.40 2.36 3.79
N VAL A 24 -3.79 2.38 5.07
CA VAL A 24 -4.44 1.25 5.73
C VAL A 24 -5.93 1.22 5.41
N GLU A 25 -6.44 0.03 5.12
CA GLU A 25 -7.88 -0.25 4.99
C GLU A 25 -8.27 -1.39 5.93
N TYR A 26 -9.37 -1.21 6.66
CA TYR A 26 -9.89 -2.23 7.58
C TYR A 26 -11.11 -2.92 6.95
N SER A 27 -11.16 -4.24 7.04
CA SER A 27 -12.34 -5.04 6.68
C SER A 27 -13.03 -5.50 7.96
N PRO A 28 -14.25 -5.00 8.26
CA PRO A 28 -15.03 -5.45 9.42
C PRO A 28 -15.42 -6.92 9.34
N ILE A 29 -15.64 -7.45 8.13
CA ILE A 29 -16.02 -8.86 7.91
C ILE A 29 -14.85 -9.79 8.31
N LEU A 30 -13.63 -9.40 7.97
CA LEU A 30 -12.44 -10.23 8.23
C LEU A 30 -11.75 -9.90 9.56
N ASP A 31 -12.17 -8.83 10.24
CA ASP A 31 -11.46 -8.19 11.35
C ASP A 31 -9.95 -8.10 11.05
N ALA A 32 -9.61 -7.42 9.96
CA ALA A 32 -8.25 -7.39 9.45
C ALA A 32 -7.92 -6.08 8.72
N ALA A 33 -6.67 -5.64 8.87
CA ALA A 33 -6.13 -4.47 8.20
C ALA A 33 -5.30 -4.87 6.96
N PHE A 34 -5.43 -4.08 5.90
CA PHE A 34 -4.78 -4.28 4.61
C PHE A 34 -4.07 -3.00 4.18
N CYS A 35 -3.13 -3.14 3.26
CA CYS A 35 -2.51 -2.02 2.56
C CYS A 35 -3.17 -1.84 1.19
N PHE A 36 -3.90 -0.74 1.00
CA PHE A 36 -4.54 -0.42 -0.28
C PHE A 36 -3.57 -0.47 -1.48
N PRO A 37 -2.47 0.31 -1.52
CA PRO A 37 -1.58 0.31 -2.67
C PRO A 37 -0.94 -1.06 -2.90
N CYS A 38 -0.55 -1.75 -1.83
CA CYS A 38 0.10 -3.05 -1.93
C CYS A 38 -0.85 -4.12 -2.50
N ARG A 39 -2.14 -4.08 -2.14
CA ARG A 39 -3.15 -4.99 -2.72
C ARG A 39 -3.33 -4.81 -4.22
N LEU A 40 -3.14 -3.59 -4.73
CA LEU A 40 -3.30 -3.30 -6.15
C LEU A 40 -2.05 -3.65 -6.98
N PHE A 41 -0.86 -3.40 -6.43
CA PHE A 41 0.37 -3.42 -7.24
C PHE A 41 1.37 -4.53 -6.87
N CYS A 42 1.13 -5.31 -5.81
CA CYS A 42 2.06 -6.34 -5.33
C CYS A 42 1.46 -7.75 -5.44
N HIS A 43 1.41 -8.29 -6.66
CA HIS A 43 0.79 -9.61 -6.92
C HIS A 43 1.75 -10.81 -6.91
N HIS A 44 3.08 -10.64 -7.03
CA HIS A 44 3.91 -11.76 -7.49
C HIS A 44 5.21 -12.10 -6.75
N LYS A 45 5.75 -11.25 -5.87
CA LYS A 45 7.06 -11.56 -5.25
C LYS A 45 7.14 -11.01 -3.85
N SER A 46 6.65 -11.77 -2.89
CA SER A 46 6.72 -11.29 -1.52
C SER A 46 6.72 -12.46 -0.52
N GLY A 47 7.64 -12.40 0.44
CA GLY A 47 7.87 -13.44 1.45
C GLY A 47 6.77 -13.47 2.53
N ARG A 48 6.89 -14.37 3.51
CA ARG A 48 5.86 -14.65 4.54
C ARG A 48 5.29 -13.41 5.28
N GLY A 49 6.02 -12.31 5.37
CA GLY A 49 5.54 -11.06 6.01
C GLY A 49 4.64 -10.20 5.12
N GLU A 50 4.78 -10.30 3.81
CA GLU A 50 4.18 -9.39 2.83
C GLU A 50 2.77 -9.83 2.40
N ASP A 51 2.46 -11.12 2.52
CA ASP A 51 1.09 -11.66 2.33
C ASP A 51 0.10 -11.13 3.38
N SER A 52 0.58 -10.72 4.55
CA SER A 52 -0.29 -10.28 5.66
C SER A 52 -1.01 -8.98 5.39
N PHE A 53 -0.43 -8.04 4.65
CA PHE A 53 -1.09 -6.76 4.32
C PHE A 53 -1.83 -6.80 2.98
N THR A 54 -1.73 -7.90 2.24
CA THR A 54 -2.28 -8.02 0.88
C THR A 54 -3.39 -9.07 0.81
N LYS A 55 -3.09 -10.33 1.15
CA LYS A 55 -3.99 -11.48 0.98
C LYS A 55 -4.80 -11.80 2.23
N THR A 56 -4.12 -12.01 3.37
CA THR A 56 -4.77 -12.56 4.57
C THR A 56 -5.28 -11.48 5.53
N GLY A 57 -4.68 -10.30 5.50
CA GLY A 57 -4.97 -9.19 6.40
C GLY A 57 -4.24 -9.32 7.75
N MET A 58 -3.79 -8.19 8.28
CA MET A 58 -3.11 -8.10 9.57
C MET A 58 -4.17 -8.05 10.68
N LYS A 59 -4.14 -9.04 11.58
CA LYS A 59 -5.08 -9.16 12.72
C LYS A 59 -4.40 -9.04 14.09
N ASN A 60 -3.07 -8.93 14.13
CA ASN A 60 -2.33 -8.86 15.39
C ASN A 60 -2.32 -7.43 15.95
N TRP A 61 -3.45 -7.05 16.54
CA TRP A 61 -3.66 -5.71 17.11
C TRP A 61 -2.71 -5.37 18.26
N LYS A 62 -2.20 -6.37 18.99
CA LYS A 62 -1.22 -6.16 20.08
C LYS A 62 0.06 -5.51 19.58
N LYS A 63 0.47 -5.81 18.34
CA LYS A 63 1.65 -5.25 17.69
C LYS A 63 1.28 -4.43 16.45
N GLY A 64 0.04 -3.95 16.35
CA GLY A 64 -0.49 -3.32 15.13
C GLY A 64 0.35 -2.13 14.67
N LEU A 65 0.63 -1.18 15.56
CA LEU A 65 1.47 -0.01 15.26
C LEU A 65 2.90 -0.38 14.83
N GLU A 66 3.53 -1.31 15.53
CA GLU A 66 4.88 -1.81 15.16
C GLU A 66 4.86 -2.42 13.75
N LYS A 67 3.86 -3.26 13.46
CA LYS A 67 3.68 -3.89 12.15
C LYS A 67 3.39 -2.89 11.05
N PHE A 68 2.57 -1.87 11.30
CA PHE A 68 2.31 -0.78 10.36
C PHE A 68 3.57 0.00 10.04
N ARG A 69 4.33 0.43 11.05
CA ARG A 69 5.58 1.18 10.85
C ARG A 69 6.66 0.39 10.12
N VAL A 70 6.76 -0.91 10.40
CA VAL A 70 7.67 -1.79 9.65
C VAL A 70 7.21 -1.95 8.21
N HIS A 71 5.91 -2.14 7.98
CA HIS A 71 5.35 -2.30 6.64
C HIS A 71 5.49 -1.05 5.78
N GLU A 72 5.18 0.13 6.33
CA GLU A 72 5.28 1.42 5.63
C GLU A 72 6.67 1.71 5.09
N LYS A 73 7.71 1.24 5.78
CA LYS A 73 9.12 1.40 5.37
C LYS A 73 9.61 0.31 4.41
N SER A 74 8.79 -0.71 4.13
CA SER A 74 9.20 -1.80 3.24
C SER A 74 9.32 -1.32 1.79
N GLU A 75 10.30 -1.86 1.05
CA GLU A 75 10.46 -1.52 -0.38
C GLU A 75 9.19 -1.79 -1.19
N MET A 76 8.48 -2.88 -0.86
CA MET A 76 7.23 -3.24 -1.52
C MET A 76 6.19 -2.14 -1.35
N HIS A 77 6.01 -1.64 -0.13
CA HIS A 77 5.08 -0.54 0.14
C HIS A 77 5.48 0.74 -0.61
N LEU A 78 6.75 1.12 -0.56
CA LEU A 78 7.27 2.31 -1.24
C LEU A 78 7.06 2.24 -2.76
N LYS A 79 7.35 1.08 -3.37
CA LYS A 79 7.09 0.84 -4.81
C LYS A 79 5.60 0.90 -5.11
N ALA A 80 4.75 0.30 -4.27
CA ALA A 80 3.31 0.32 -4.46
C ALA A 80 2.72 1.74 -4.37
N ILE A 81 3.24 2.58 -3.45
CA ILE A 81 2.87 4.00 -3.37
C ILE A 81 3.30 4.75 -4.63
N GLN A 82 4.51 4.48 -5.14
CA GLN A 82 4.97 5.08 -6.39
C GLN A 82 4.03 4.71 -7.55
N PHE A 83 3.72 3.42 -7.73
CA PHE A 83 2.79 2.97 -8.77
C PHE A 83 1.39 3.57 -8.59
N LEU A 84 0.89 3.66 -7.36
CA LEU A 84 -0.39 4.30 -7.08
C LEU A 84 -0.37 5.79 -7.45
N SER A 85 0.74 6.49 -7.19
CA SER A 85 0.90 7.90 -7.57
C SER A 85 0.90 8.09 -9.08
N GLU A 86 1.54 7.18 -9.82
CA GLU A 86 1.56 7.20 -11.29
C GLU A 86 0.19 6.86 -11.87
N TYR A 87 -0.50 5.88 -11.29
CA TYR A 87 -1.85 5.49 -11.69
C TYR A 87 -2.89 6.61 -11.43
N ARG A 88 -2.74 7.37 -10.36
CA ARG A 88 -3.66 8.47 -9.98
C ARG A 88 -3.41 9.76 -10.76
N LYS A 89 -2.35 9.88 -11.56
CA LYS A 89 -2.15 11.06 -12.40
C LYS A 89 -3.33 11.19 -13.36
N PRO A 90 -4.10 12.30 -13.33
CA PRO A 90 -5.17 12.52 -14.30
C PRO A 90 -4.58 12.44 -15.70
N GLY A 91 -5.32 11.76 -16.58
CA GLY A 91 -4.80 11.07 -17.76
C GLY A 91 -3.80 11.87 -18.58
N MET A 92 -2.59 11.31 -18.73
CA MET A 92 -1.96 11.38 -20.04
C MET A 92 -2.98 10.78 -21.00
N SER A 93 -3.46 11.57 -21.94
CA SER A 93 -4.22 11.01 -23.05
C SER A 93 -3.33 9.99 -23.76
N VAL A 94 -3.94 9.07 -24.50
CA VAL A 94 -3.17 8.15 -25.37
C VAL A 94 -2.25 8.95 -26.31
N ALA A 95 -2.66 10.16 -26.71
CA ALA A 95 -1.84 11.07 -27.50
C ALA A 95 -0.60 11.59 -26.74
N ASP A 96 -0.74 11.97 -25.45
CA ASP A 96 0.38 12.40 -24.63
C ASP A 96 1.39 11.27 -24.40
N ALA A 97 0.89 10.05 -24.17
CA ALA A 97 1.73 8.86 -24.02
C ALA A 97 2.50 8.55 -25.31
N LEU A 98 1.84 8.62 -26.48
CA LEU A 98 2.46 8.42 -27.79
C LEU A 98 3.52 9.49 -28.09
N SER A 99 3.20 10.76 -27.82
CA SER A 99 4.11 11.89 -28.03
C SER A 99 5.36 11.81 -27.14
N SER A 100 5.20 11.43 -25.87
CA SER A 100 6.30 11.19 -24.94
C SER A 100 7.18 10.03 -25.39
N ALA A 101 6.59 8.92 -25.83
CA ALA A 101 7.33 7.77 -26.36
C ALA A 101 8.11 8.12 -27.64
N HIS A 102 7.50 8.87 -28.56
CA HIS A 102 8.14 9.35 -29.78
C HIS A 102 9.33 10.26 -29.47
N THR A 103 9.15 11.23 -28.56
CA THR A 103 10.21 12.15 -28.13
C THR A 103 11.40 11.41 -27.53
N LYS A 104 11.15 10.43 -26.65
CA LYS A 104 12.22 9.58 -26.08
C LYS A 104 12.98 8.81 -27.16
N LYS A 105 12.28 8.22 -28.13
CA LYS A 105 12.91 7.49 -29.25
C LYS A 105 13.79 8.41 -30.10
N VAL A 106 13.31 9.60 -30.42
CA VAL A 106 14.10 10.60 -31.19
C VAL A 106 15.35 11.03 -30.43
N GLN A 107 15.25 11.30 -29.13
CA GLN A 107 16.41 11.66 -28.30
C GLN A 107 17.45 10.53 -28.24
N THR A 108 17.00 9.30 -28.04
CA THR A 108 17.87 8.13 -28.03
C THR A 108 18.56 7.94 -29.38
N ASN A 109 17.83 8.02 -30.50
CA ASN A 109 18.40 7.94 -31.84
C ASN A 109 19.43 9.06 -32.11
N ARG A 110 19.17 10.28 -31.64
CA ARG A 110 20.11 11.42 -31.75
C ARG A 110 21.42 11.20 -30.98
N LYS A 111 21.40 10.40 -29.90
CA LYS A 111 22.61 10.06 -29.15
C LYS A 111 23.48 9.03 -29.87
N TYR A 112 22.88 8.10 -30.62
CA TYR A 112 23.62 7.09 -31.39
C TYR A 112 24.27 7.64 -32.66
N LEU A 113 23.81 8.80 -33.14
CA LEU A 113 24.35 9.49 -34.32
C LEU A 113 25.42 10.54 -33.97
N LYS A 114 25.83 10.62 -32.70
CA LYS A 114 27.00 11.39 -32.24
C LYS A 114 28.09 10.43 -31.82
#